data_AF-A0A497RES8-F1
#
_entry.id   AF-A0A497RES8-F1
#
_cell.length_a   1.000
_cell.length_b   1.000
_cell.length_c   1.000
_cell.angle_alpha   90.00
_cell.angle_beta   90.00
_cell.angle_gamma   90.00
#
_symmetry.space_group_name_H-M   'P 1'
#
loop_
_entity.id
_entity.type
_entity.pdbx_description
1 polymer ?
#
loop_
_entity_poly.entity_id
_entity_poly.type
_entity_poly.pdbx_seq_one_letter_code
_entity_poly.pdbx_strand_id
1 'polypeptide(L)'
;MFILGPIMVRTVLKAYANMPMFTTVLGMASVFFIIIGIVGLIVAYGLWTGKTRAWWVYLILLVLGILSGLASLPHGILGIAINGTIIYYVTRQHVKAYFGIA
;
A
#
# COMPACT_ATOMS: atom_id res chain seq x y z
N MET A 1 41.75 19.81 -6.82
CA MET A 1 40.32 20.04 -7.17
C MET A 1 39.42 18.82 -6.93
N PHE A 2 39.95 17.58 -6.83
CA PHE A 2 39.15 16.34 -6.70
C PHE A 2 38.57 16.05 -5.30
N ILE A 3 39.11 16.68 -4.24
CA ILE A 3 38.71 16.42 -2.83
C ILE A 3 37.46 17.22 -2.43
N LEU A 4 37.20 18.36 -3.09
CA LEU A 4 36.03 19.20 -2.83
C LEU A 4 34.74 18.61 -3.39
N GLY A 5 34.81 17.76 -4.42
CA GLY A 5 33.63 17.11 -5.01
C GLY A 5 32.83 16.30 -4.00
N PRO A 6 33.43 15.33 -3.28
CA PRO A 6 32.74 14.52 -2.29
C PRO A 6 32.17 15.31 -1.11
N ILE A 7 32.89 16.35 -0.67
CA ILE A 7 32.48 17.20 0.46
C ILE A 7 31.30 18.07 0.03
N MET A 8 31.40 18.76 -1.10
CA MET A 8 30.31 19.58 -1.66
C MET A 8 29.05 18.75 -1.87
N VAL A 9 29.16 17.54 -2.44
CA VAL A 9 27.99 16.66 -2.63
C VAL A 9 27.34 16.30 -1.28
N ARG A 10 28.11 15.93 -0.26
CA ARG A 10 27.55 15.62 1.07
C ARG A 10 26.89 16.82 1.73
N THR A 11 27.48 18.00 1.62
CA THR A 11 26.95 19.23 2.22
C THR A 11 25.68 19.69 1.52
N VAL A 12 25.65 19.63 0.20
CA VAL A 12 24.49 19.96 -0.62
C VAL A 12 23.36 18.96 -0.38
N LEU A 13 23.64 17.66 -0.33
CA LEU A 13 22.64 16.64 0.00
C LEU A 13 22.05 16.84 1.41
N LYS A 14 22.89 17.17 2.40
CA LYS A 14 22.41 17.52 3.75
C LYS A 14 21.57 18.79 3.75
N ALA A 15 21.93 19.79 2.94
CA ALA A 15 21.17 21.03 2.83
C ALA A 15 19.77 20.79 2.23
N TYR A 16 19.67 20.01 1.15
CA TYR A 16 18.38 19.58 0.59
C TYR A 16 17.60 18.70 1.56
N ALA A 17 18.27 17.76 2.22
CA ALA A 17 17.64 16.87 3.20
C ALA A 17 17.08 17.60 4.41
N ASN A 18 17.63 18.77 4.78
CA ASN A 18 17.19 19.59 5.91
C ASN A 18 16.27 20.74 5.50
N MET A 19 15.87 20.85 4.22
CA MET A 19 14.85 21.82 3.84
C MET A 19 13.54 21.44 4.55
N PRO A 20 12.91 22.38 5.28
CA PRO A 20 11.73 22.07 6.10
C PRO A 20 10.56 21.50 5.28
N MET A 21 10.46 21.86 4.00
CA MET A 21 9.47 21.29 3.09
C MET A 21 9.79 19.84 2.71
N PHE A 22 11.07 19.51 2.47
CA PHE A 22 11.50 18.16 2.08
C PHE A 22 11.36 17.17 3.24
N THR A 23 11.79 17.54 4.45
CA THR A 23 11.66 16.69 5.65
C THR A 23 10.21 16.45 6.02
N THR A 24 9.36 17.47 5.94
CA THR A 24 7.93 17.35 6.30
C THR A 24 7.18 16.46 5.32
N VAL A 25 7.38 16.66 4.00
CA VAL A 25 6.72 15.84 2.98
C VAL A 25 7.16 14.38 3.05
N LEU A 26 8.47 14.10 3.17
CA LEU A 26 8.96 12.74 3.35
C LEU A 26 8.48 12.12 4.66
N GLY A 27 8.47 12.88 5.76
CA GLY A 27 7.96 12.42 7.05
C GLY A 27 6.49 11.99 6.97
N MET A 28 5.64 12.84 6.37
CA MET A 28 4.22 12.55 6.19
C MET A 28 3.97 11.34 5.28
N ALA A 29 4.68 11.26 4.15
CA ALA A 29 4.60 10.13 3.24
C ALA A 29 5.02 8.83 3.93
N SER A 30 6.09 8.86 4.72
CA SER A 30 6.59 7.69 5.46
C SER A 30 5.55 7.15 6.44
N VAL A 31 4.94 8.03 7.25
CA VAL A 31 3.90 7.64 8.20
C VAL A 31 2.69 7.05 7.48
N PHE A 32 2.28 7.65 6.37
CA PHE A 32 1.18 7.15 5.55
C PHE A 32 1.44 5.73 5.03
N PHE A 33 2.63 5.46 4.48
CA PHE A 33 2.99 4.12 4.00
C PHE A 33 3.05 3.09 5.13
N ILE A 34 3.53 3.46 6.32
CA ILE A 34 3.54 2.57 7.49
C ILE A 34 2.12 2.20 7.89
N ILE A 35 1.21 3.18 7.97
CA ILE A 35 -0.19 2.93 8.33
C ILE A 35 -0.84 1.95 7.35
N ILE A 36 -0.67 2.18 6.05
CA ILE A 36 -1.21 1.28 5.02
C ILE A 36 -0.59 -0.12 5.15
N GLY A 37 0.71 -0.23 5.40
CA GLY A 37 1.39 -1.51 5.61
C GLY A 37 0.82 -2.29 6.80
N ILE A 38 0.60 -1.62 7.93
CA ILE A 38 0.02 -2.23 9.14
C ILE A 38 -1.41 -2.70 8.87
N VAL A 39 -2.23 -1.86 8.24
CA VAL A 39 -3.60 -2.23 7.85
C VAL A 39 -3.59 -3.45 6.94
N GLY A 40 -2.69 -3.48 5.95
CA GLY A 40 -2.49 -4.63 5.06
C GLY A 40 -2.17 -5.92 5.81
N LEU A 41 -1.28 -5.87 6.80
CA LEU A 41 -0.90 -7.03 7.62
C LEU A 41 -2.05 -7.54 8.48
N ILE A 42 -2.81 -6.65 9.13
CA ILE A 42 -3.99 -7.01 9.93
C ILE A 42 -4.99 -7.79 9.08
N VAL A 43 -5.16 -7.35 7.83
CA VAL A 43 -6.12 -7.98 6.92
C VAL A 43 -5.62 -9.29 6.36
N ALA A 44 -4.33 -9.38 6.02
CA ALA A 44 -3.72 -10.66 5.65
C ALA A 44 -3.90 -11.71 6.76
N TYR A 45 -3.70 -11.32 8.02
CA TYR A 45 -3.93 -12.18 9.19
C TYR A 45 -5.42 -12.54 9.36
N GLY A 46 -6.32 -11.58 9.12
CA GLY A 46 -7.76 -11.84 9.09
C GLY A 46 -8.16 -12.87 8.03
N LEU A 47 -7.57 -12.79 6.83
CA LEU A 47 -7.79 -13.77 5.77
C LEU A 47 -7.28 -15.16 6.15
N TRP A 48 -6.06 -15.24 6.73
CA TRP A 48 -5.44 -16.49 7.14
C TRP A 48 -6.31 -17.25 8.15
N THR A 49 -6.95 -16.53 9.07
CA THR A 49 -7.78 -17.15 10.13
C THR A 49 -9.16 -17.61 9.65
N GLY A 50 -9.52 -17.44 8.37
CA GLY A 50 -10.73 -18.02 7.78
C GLY A 50 -12.04 -17.52 8.38
N LYS A 51 -12.04 -16.43 9.15
CA LYS A 51 -13.26 -15.90 9.79
C LYS A 51 -14.13 -15.16 8.79
N THR A 52 -15.44 -15.42 8.79
CA THR A 52 -16.47 -14.72 7.99
C THR A 52 -16.38 -13.18 8.08
N ARG A 53 -15.96 -12.64 9.24
CA ARG A 53 -15.79 -11.19 9.44
C ARG A 53 -14.59 -10.60 8.69
N ALA A 54 -13.56 -11.39 8.39
CA ALA A 54 -12.40 -10.93 7.64
C ALA A 54 -12.69 -10.79 6.13
N TRP A 55 -13.64 -11.58 5.62
CA TRP A 55 -14.08 -11.52 4.22
C TRP A 55 -14.62 -10.14 3.85
N TRP A 56 -15.45 -9.53 4.72
CA TRP A 56 -15.98 -8.18 4.50
C TRP A 56 -14.91 -7.10 4.52
N VAL A 57 -13.96 -7.18 5.47
CA VAL A 57 -12.86 -6.21 5.57
C VAL A 57 -11.96 -6.28 4.33
N TYR A 58 -11.72 -7.48 3.80
CA TYR A 58 -10.90 -7.66 2.61
C TYR A 58 -11.54 -7.10 1.34
N LEU A 59 -12.86 -7.30 1.18
CA LEU A 59 -13.59 -6.69 0.06
C LEU A 59 -13.50 -5.16 0.09
N ILE A 60 -13.66 -4.56 1.26
CA ILE A 60 -13.52 -3.10 1.42
C ILE A 60 -12.10 -2.65 1.02
N LEU A 61 -11.07 -3.40 1.40
CA LEU A 61 -9.69 -3.08 1.02
C LEU A 61 -9.39 -3.27 -0.46
N LEU A 62 -9.96 -4.29 -1.10
CA LEU A 62 -9.87 -4.48 -2.55
C LEU A 62 -10.51 -3.30 -3.29
N VAL A 63 -11.66 -2.83 -2.82
CA VAL A 63 -12.33 -1.65 -3.38
C VAL A 63 -11.47 -0.40 -3.17
N LEU A 64 -10.88 -0.19 -1.98
CA LEU A 64 -9.93 0.90 -1.74
C LEU A 64 -8.66 0.79 -2.61
N GLY A 65 -8.18 -0.44 -2.86
CA GLY A 65 -7.08 -0.72 -3.78
C GLY A 65 -7.39 -0.35 -5.23
N ILE A 66 -8.64 -0.58 -5.66
CA ILE A 66 -9.12 -0.14 -6.98
C ILE A 66 -9.23 1.39 -7.04
N LEU A 67 -9.80 2.04 -6.02
CA LEU A 67 -9.93 3.50 -5.96
C LEU A 67 -8.57 4.20 -5.97
N SER A 68 -7.61 3.69 -5.20
CA SER A 68 -6.23 4.22 -5.18
C SER A 68 -5.50 3.97 -6.50
N GLY A 69 -5.70 2.82 -7.13
CA GLY A 69 -5.22 2.56 -8.49
C GLY A 69 -5.81 3.52 -9.53
N LEU A 70 -7.09 3.89 -9.36
CA LEU A 70 -7.78 4.83 -10.25
C LEU A 70 -7.26 6.26 -10.10
N ALA A 71 -6.93 6.66 -8.87
CA ALA A 71 -6.29 7.95 -8.59
C ALA A 71 -4.83 8.03 -9.12
N SER A 72 -4.19 6.87 -9.36
CA SER A 72 -2.79 6.76 -9.76
C SER A 72 -2.61 6.35 -11.24
N LEU A 73 -3.62 6.58 -12.07
CA LEU A 73 -3.55 6.29 -13.50
C LEU A 73 -2.47 7.16 -14.19
N PRO A 74 -1.71 6.61 -15.16
CA PRO A 74 -1.86 5.28 -15.77
C PRO A 74 -1.14 4.12 -15.03
N HIS A 75 -0.33 4.39 -14.01
CA HIS A 75 0.46 3.35 -13.32
C HIS A 75 -0.41 2.36 -12.53
N GLY A 76 -1.62 2.74 -12.12
CA GLY A 76 -2.52 1.91 -11.30
C GLY A 76 -3.33 0.83 -12.04
N ILE A 77 -3.27 0.74 -13.37
CA ILE A 77 -4.08 -0.20 -14.18
C ILE A 77 -3.83 -1.66 -13.78
N LEU A 78 -2.55 -2.02 -13.59
CA LEU A 78 -2.14 -3.37 -13.15
C LEU A 78 -2.72 -3.71 -11.76
N GLY A 79 -2.69 -2.76 -10.83
CA GLY A 79 -3.26 -2.93 -9.50
C GLY A 79 -4.77 -3.11 -9.53
N ILE A 80 -5.48 -2.33 -10.36
CA ILE A 80 -6.92 -2.48 -10.56
C ILE A 80 -7.26 -3.87 -11.13
N ALA A 81 -6.52 -4.33 -12.13
CA ALA A 81 -6.73 -5.65 -12.73
C ALA A 81 -6.54 -6.78 -11.69
N ILE A 82 -5.45 -6.73 -10.92
CA ILE A 82 -5.17 -7.70 -9.85
C ILE A 82 -6.29 -7.68 -8.80
N ASN A 83 -6.66 -6.50 -8.30
CA ASN A 83 -7.73 -6.38 -7.31
C ASN A 83 -9.07 -6.90 -7.85
N GLY A 84 -9.42 -6.58 -9.10
CA GLY A 84 -10.62 -7.09 -9.77
C GLY A 84 -10.62 -8.62 -9.89
N THR A 85 -9.50 -9.22 -10.30
CA THR A 85 -9.33 -10.68 -10.37
C THR A 85 -9.46 -11.33 -9.00
N ILE A 86 -8.89 -10.73 -7.96
CA ILE A 86 -8.98 -11.23 -6.59
C ILE A 86 -10.44 -11.16 -6.08
N ILE A 87 -11.16 -10.06 -6.30
CA ILE A 87 -12.59 -9.95 -5.95
C ILE A 87 -13.37 -11.09 -6.61
N TYR A 88 -13.13 -11.31 -7.90
CA TYR A 88 -13.76 -12.38 -8.66
C TYR A 88 -13.44 -13.77 -8.07
N TYR A 89 -12.21 -14.00 -7.64
CA TYR A 89 -11.81 -15.27 -7.04
C TYR A 89 -12.41 -15.48 -5.64
N VAL A 90 -12.44 -14.44 -4.81
CA VAL A 90 -12.98 -14.47 -3.43
C VAL A 90 -14.50 -14.56 -3.40
N THR A 91 -15.20 -14.08 -4.43
CA THR A 91 -16.65 -14.24 -4.57
C THR A 91 -17.07 -15.62 -5.07
N ARG A 92 -16.12 -16.46 -5.50
CA ARG A 92 -16.36 -17.83 -5.98
C ARG A 92 -16.76 -18.75 -4.80
N GLN A 93 -17.74 -19.65 -5.01
CA GLN A 93 -18.36 -20.48 -3.96
C GLN A 93 -17.36 -21.34 -3.17
N HIS A 94 -16.29 -21.80 -3.81
CA HIS A 94 -15.22 -22.58 -3.16
C HIS A 94 -14.50 -21.80 -2.04
N VAL A 95 -14.39 -20.47 -2.16
CA VAL A 95 -13.74 -19.63 -1.15
C VAL A 95 -14.72 -19.25 -0.05
N LYS A 96 -16.00 -19.02 -0.40
CA LYS A 96 -17.07 -18.77 0.59
C LYS A 96 -17.22 -19.92 1.58
N ALA A 97 -17.07 -21.16 1.11
CA ALA A 97 -17.07 -22.36 1.93
C ALA A 97 -15.93 -22.38 2.97
N TYR A 98 -14.74 -21.87 2.62
CA TYR A 98 -13.61 -21.76 3.55
C TYR A 98 -13.86 -20.73 4.67
N PHE A 99 -14.62 -19.67 4.37
CA PHE A 99 -15.03 -18.65 5.34
C PHE A 99 -16.32 -19.00 6.10
N GLY A 100 -16.88 -20.20 5.90
CA GLY A 100 -18.14 -20.65 6.54
C GLY A 100 -19.38 -19.88 6.09
N ILE A 101 -19.32 -19.22 4.93
CA ILE A 101 -20.44 -18.50 4.32
C ILE A 101 -21.07 -19.47 3.32
N ALA A 102 -22.10 -20.19 3.77
CA ALA A 102 -22.96 -20.97 2.88
C ALA A 102 -23.86 -20.05 2.07
#